data_AF-A0A959Q384-F1
#
_entry.id   AF-A0A959Q384-F1
#
_cell.length_a   1.000
_cell.length_b   1.000
_cell.length_c   1.000
_cell.angle_alpha   90.00
_cell.angle_beta   90.00
_cell.angle_gamma   90.00
#
_symmetry.space_group_name_H-M   'P 1'
#
loop_
_entity.id
_entity.type
_entity.pdbx_description
1 polymer ?
#
loop_
_entity_poly.entity_id
_entity_poly.type
_entity_poly.pdbx_seq_one_letter_code
_entity_poly.pdbx_strand_id
1 'polypeptide(L)'
;MLGLKYHCSRILFFCLIGSGICSQNVLHLTPPVDRHYLILDMEIPRSVARQIHDPLRSGSNIPVQRMEIGDQEVQVKEIKTRGKSSAFFYRKSFNVQLEEAFEFESSQGKKKMKRFYLLAQAMDTHYFRNYFAFTMMHELKVAKYYFQYAELHLNGVSEGIYLLIERPYDVALKDKDAPMVIRRLESRRIDKEKLNKKVPAALEKETKKAFAAIPDFCKTLHGQALYDSLNRYLDLEDYFSWLAFNYWAKNGDYTDEVCYYVQPDHTNIRFGIVPWDFDDLLTQQPHEGLDLRNKRFGDAMIYSSEDFLDRAIAEDSVLYARYLDHFRKILPKMTNPVRLQEIFTQIYQDLEPLYALPANYEISAHDREPTDPKAMKENLGKVYSYLNKRTEEITRQLEVN
;
A
#
# COMPACT_ATOMS: atom_id res chain seq x y z
N MET A 1 55.43 -29.09 47.37
CA MET A 1 54.93 -30.24 46.58
C MET A 1 53.42 -30.19 46.61
N LEU A 2 52.83 -30.11 45.42
CA LEU A 2 51.42 -29.89 45.15
C LEU A 2 50.56 -31.10 45.53
N GLY A 3 49.42 -30.85 46.16
CA GLY A 3 48.33 -31.81 46.40
C GLY A 3 47.05 -31.33 45.74
N LEU A 4 46.49 -32.18 44.88
CA LEU A 4 45.24 -32.05 44.13
C LEU A 4 44.01 -31.75 45.01
N LYS A 5 43.08 -30.93 44.52
CA LYS A 5 41.63 -31.16 44.64
C LYS A 5 40.91 -30.72 43.36
N TYR A 6 40.36 -31.70 42.64
CA TYR A 6 39.43 -31.49 41.53
C TYR A 6 38.03 -31.21 42.08
N HIS A 7 37.39 -30.15 41.62
CA HIS A 7 35.96 -29.91 41.82
C HIS A 7 35.23 -30.09 40.49
N CYS A 8 34.33 -31.07 40.48
CA CYS A 8 33.48 -31.44 39.37
C CYS A 8 32.12 -30.76 39.58
N SER A 9 31.88 -29.64 38.90
CA SER A 9 30.57 -28.98 38.89
C SER A 9 29.79 -29.45 37.67
N ARG A 10 28.88 -30.40 37.90
CA ARG A 10 27.81 -30.76 36.95
C ARG A 10 26.82 -29.60 36.87
N ILE A 11 26.85 -28.87 35.75
CA ILE A 11 25.77 -27.96 35.37
C ILE A 11 24.64 -28.84 34.82
N LEU A 12 23.54 -28.97 35.57
CA LEU A 12 22.27 -29.47 35.07
C LEU A 12 21.69 -28.39 34.13
N PHE A 13 21.73 -28.65 32.83
CA PHE A 13 20.90 -27.93 31.87
C PHE A 13 19.52 -28.60 31.87
N PHE A 14 18.54 -27.97 32.52
CA PHE A 14 17.15 -28.38 32.43
C PHE A 14 16.60 -27.96 31.05
N CYS A 15 16.41 -28.94 30.17
CA CYS A 15 15.56 -28.81 28.99
C CYS A 15 14.10 -28.67 29.46
N LEU A 16 13.62 -27.43 29.59
CA LEU A 16 12.19 -27.11 29.58
C LEU A 16 11.79 -26.80 28.14
N ILE A 17 11.62 -27.86 27.33
CA ILE A 17 10.88 -27.76 26.07
C ILE A 17 9.40 -27.87 26.46
N GLY A 18 8.85 -26.75 26.91
CA GLY A 18 7.42 -26.61 27.12
C GLY A 18 6.70 -26.58 25.78
N SER A 19 5.92 -27.62 25.51
CA SER A 19 4.93 -27.73 24.45
C SER A 19 3.79 -26.71 24.66
N GLY A 20 4.08 -25.43 24.40
CA GLY A 20 3.15 -24.31 24.54
C GLY A 20 3.03 -23.47 23.26
N ILE A 21 3.33 -24.04 22.10
CA ILE A 21 3.21 -23.36 20.80
C ILE A 21 1.89 -23.78 20.16
N CYS A 22 0.77 -23.19 20.56
CA CYS A 22 -0.48 -23.39 19.81
C CYS A 22 -1.50 -22.22 19.87
N SER A 23 -1.18 -21.08 20.50
CA SER A 23 -2.12 -19.96 20.60
C SER A 23 -1.79 -18.73 19.73
N GLN A 24 -0.66 -18.69 19.02
CA GLN A 24 -0.23 -17.47 18.30
C GLN A 24 -1.01 -17.18 17.00
N ASN A 25 -1.83 -18.12 16.53
CA ASN A 25 -2.56 -17.99 15.26
C ASN A 25 -3.98 -17.40 15.40
N VAL A 26 -4.36 -16.98 16.60
CA VAL A 26 -5.66 -16.35 16.86
C VAL A 26 -5.46 -14.84 17.04
N LEU A 27 -6.23 -14.05 16.29
CA LEU A 27 -6.23 -12.60 16.42
C LEU A 27 -6.97 -12.20 17.69
N HIS A 28 -6.27 -11.57 18.64
CA HIS A 28 -6.89 -11.00 19.84
C HIS A 28 -7.11 -9.50 19.65
N LEU A 29 -8.33 -9.14 19.27
CA LEU A 29 -8.75 -7.75 19.11
C LEU A 29 -9.14 -7.16 20.46
N THR A 30 -8.51 -6.05 20.82
CA THR A 30 -8.90 -5.23 21.96
C THR A 30 -9.85 -4.12 21.51
N PRO A 31 -10.83 -3.72 22.34
CA PRO A 31 -11.65 -2.54 22.05
C PRO A 31 -10.81 -1.27 21.85
N PRO A 32 -11.34 -0.25 21.16
CA PRO A 32 -10.68 1.05 21.08
C PRO A 32 -10.55 1.69 22.46
N VAL A 33 -9.38 2.25 22.74
CA VAL A 33 -9.12 3.01 23.99
C VAL A 33 -9.71 4.42 23.88
N ASP A 34 -9.64 5.01 22.68
CA ASP A 34 -10.19 6.32 22.34
C ASP A 34 -10.76 6.30 20.90
N ARG A 35 -11.79 7.12 20.63
CA ARG A 35 -12.36 7.27 19.28
C ARG A 35 -11.54 8.29 18.50
N HIS A 36 -10.63 7.82 17.65
CA HIS A 36 -9.81 8.68 16.79
C HIS A 36 -10.10 8.45 15.31
N TYR A 37 -11.28 8.88 14.85
CA TYR A 37 -11.55 9.05 13.42
C TYR A 37 -11.79 10.52 13.09
N LEU A 38 -11.58 10.86 11.83
CA LEU A 38 -11.77 12.21 11.33
C LEU A 38 -13.18 12.37 10.78
N ILE A 39 -13.83 13.50 11.03
CA ILE A 39 -15.08 13.87 10.34
C ILE A 39 -14.73 14.88 9.25
N LEU A 40 -15.23 14.67 8.04
CA LEU A 40 -15.14 15.62 6.95
C LEU A 40 -16.54 16.08 6.56
N ASP A 41 -16.87 17.32 6.87
CA ASP A 41 -18.13 17.93 6.48
C ASP A 41 -17.93 18.74 5.21
N MET A 42 -18.75 18.48 4.18
CA MET A 42 -18.77 19.26 2.95
C MET A 42 -20.17 19.77 2.63
N GLU A 43 -20.30 21.08 2.50
CA GLU A 43 -21.51 21.73 1.99
C GLU A 43 -21.37 21.94 0.48
N ILE A 44 -22.27 21.35 -0.30
CA ILE A 44 -22.29 21.43 -1.76
C ILE A 44 -23.66 21.87 -2.27
N PRO A 45 -23.75 22.55 -3.42
CA PRO A 45 -25.03 22.94 -3.99
C PRO A 45 -25.98 21.74 -4.14
N ARG A 46 -27.24 21.90 -3.74
CA ARG A 46 -28.26 20.82 -3.79
C ARG A 46 -28.41 20.19 -5.18
N SER A 47 -28.20 20.96 -6.24
CA SER A 47 -28.21 20.45 -7.63
C SER A 47 -27.10 19.45 -7.89
N VAL A 48 -25.91 19.67 -7.30
CA VAL A 48 -24.75 18.79 -7.41
C VAL A 48 -24.92 17.56 -6.54
N ALA A 49 -25.40 17.72 -5.29
CA ALA A 49 -25.65 16.59 -4.39
C ALA A 49 -26.56 15.52 -5.01
N ARG A 50 -27.62 15.93 -5.71
CA ARG A 50 -28.53 15.00 -6.41
C ARG A 50 -27.87 14.19 -7.54
N GLN A 51 -26.73 14.64 -8.03
CA GLN A 51 -26.07 14.12 -9.21
C GLN A 51 -24.70 13.52 -8.90
N ILE A 52 -24.20 13.64 -7.67
CA ILE A 52 -22.83 13.23 -7.32
C ILE A 52 -22.64 11.72 -7.44
N HIS A 53 -23.71 10.95 -7.23
CA HIS A 53 -23.70 9.49 -7.33
C HIS A 53 -23.77 8.99 -8.78
N ASP A 54 -24.04 9.86 -9.76
CA ASP A 54 -24.13 9.49 -11.16
C ASP A 54 -22.76 8.98 -11.68
N PRO A 55 -22.66 7.72 -12.16
CA PRO A 55 -21.43 7.17 -12.72
C PRO A 55 -20.92 7.96 -13.94
N LEU A 56 -21.78 8.66 -14.68
CA LEU A 56 -21.41 9.47 -15.84
C LEU A 56 -20.63 10.75 -15.46
N ARG A 57 -20.51 11.05 -14.17
CA ARG A 57 -19.83 12.26 -13.66
C ARG A 57 -18.42 12.02 -13.13
N SER A 58 -17.79 10.90 -13.46
CA SER A 58 -16.37 10.69 -13.14
C SER A 58 -15.48 11.82 -13.66
N GLY A 59 -14.54 12.28 -12.83
CA GLY A 59 -13.62 13.39 -13.13
C GLY A 59 -14.23 14.80 -13.04
N SER A 60 -15.51 14.93 -12.69
CA SER A 60 -16.19 16.23 -12.59
C SER A 60 -15.69 17.03 -11.39
N ASN A 61 -15.55 18.34 -11.58
CA ASN A 61 -15.32 19.27 -10.47
C ASN A 61 -16.60 19.40 -9.63
N ILE A 62 -16.45 19.35 -8.31
CA ILE A 62 -17.52 19.45 -7.33
C ILE A 62 -17.39 20.83 -6.67
N PRO A 63 -18.29 21.79 -6.95
CA PRO A 63 -18.28 23.06 -6.24
C PRO A 63 -18.61 22.82 -4.77
N VAL A 64 -17.74 23.28 -3.89
CA VAL A 64 -17.89 23.19 -2.43
C VAL A 64 -18.01 24.59 -1.86
N GLN A 65 -19.05 24.80 -1.07
CA GLN A 65 -19.37 26.08 -0.44
C GLN A 65 -18.62 26.25 0.88
N ARG A 66 -18.50 25.15 1.64
CA ARG A 66 -17.79 25.07 2.91
C ARG A 66 -17.26 23.65 3.11
N MET A 67 -16.09 23.54 3.73
CA MET A 67 -15.51 22.26 4.12
C MET A 67 -14.87 22.36 5.50
N GLU A 68 -15.11 21.37 6.34
CA GLU A 68 -14.46 21.21 7.64
C GLU A 68 -13.76 19.85 7.69
N ILE A 69 -12.58 19.82 8.32
CA ILE A 69 -11.79 18.61 8.52
C ILE A 69 -11.49 18.52 10.01
N GLY A 70 -12.22 17.65 10.71
CA GLY A 70 -12.33 17.70 12.17
C GLY A 70 -12.87 19.08 12.59
N ASP A 71 -12.18 19.74 13.51
CA ASP A 71 -12.55 21.08 13.99
C ASP A 71 -11.95 22.23 13.14
N GLN A 72 -11.33 21.93 12.00
CA GLN A 72 -10.66 22.93 11.16
C GLN A 72 -11.52 23.27 9.93
N GLU A 73 -12.01 24.51 9.84
CA GLU A 73 -12.59 25.04 8.61
C GLU A 73 -11.47 25.28 7.58
N VAL A 74 -11.64 24.74 6.37
CA VAL A 74 -10.64 24.80 5.30
C VAL A 74 -11.21 25.42 4.02
N GLN A 75 -10.38 26.19 3.34
CA GLN A 75 -10.75 26.79 2.06
C GLN A 75 -10.42 25.83 0.91
N VAL A 76 -11.47 25.37 0.22
CA VAL A 76 -11.34 24.44 -0.91
C VAL A 76 -10.99 25.19 -2.18
N LYS A 77 -9.93 24.74 -2.85
CA LYS A 77 -9.56 25.22 -4.18
C LYS A 77 -10.22 24.39 -5.27
N GLU A 78 -10.17 23.08 -5.14
CA GLU A 78 -10.69 22.14 -6.14
C GLU A 78 -11.01 20.79 -5.49
N ILE A 79 -12.18 20.23 -5.80
CA ILE A 79 -12.51 18.84 -5.50
C ILE A 79 -13.00 18.17 -6.77
N LYS A 80 -12.39 17.04 -7.12
CA LYS A 80 -12.80 16.24 -8.28
C LYS A 80 -13.10 14.82 -7.86
N THR A 81 -14.14 14.23 -8.45
CA THR A 81 -14.29 12.77 -8.36
C THR A 81 -13.09 12.10 -9.03
N ARG A 82 -12.66 10.95 -8.50
CA ARG A 82 -11.49 10.20 -8.98
C ARG A 82 -11.78 8.71 -9.07
N GLY A 83 -10.89 8.03 -9.78
CA GLY A 83 -10.99 6.59 -10.03
C GLY A 83 -11.53 6.28 -11.42
N LYS A 84 -11.19 5.10 -11.93
CA LYS A 84 -11.70 4.59 -13.21
C LYS A 84 -12.86 3.64 -12.95
N SER A 85 -12.58 2.48 -12.35
CA SER A 85 -13.56 1.49 -11.91
C SER A 85 -14.36 1.99 -10.70
N SER A 86 -13.68 2.57 -9.70
CA SER A 86 -14.35 3.07 -8.49
C SER A 86 -15.33 4.22 -8.73
N ALA A 87 -15.26 4.89 -9.88
CA ALA A 87 -16.19 5.96 -10.22
C ALA A 87 -17.61 5.45 -10.57
N PHE A 88 -17.78 4.15 -10.83
CA PHE A 88 -19.09 3.56 -11.09
C PHE A 88 -19.90 3.27 -9.83
N PHE A 89 -19.28 3.29 -8.65
CA PHE A 89 -19.98 3.06 -7.37
C PHE A 89 -20.72 4.31 -6.90
N TYR A 90 -21.76 4.12 -6.09
CA TYR A 90 -22.55 5.22 -5.54
C TYR A 90 -21.67 6.19 -4.74
N ARG A 91 -20.84 5.65 -3.83
CA ARG A 91 -19.88 6.39 -3.03
C ARG A 91 -18.67 6.75 -3.89
N LYS A 92 -18.43 8.05 -4.09
CA LYS A 92 -17.37 8.54 -4.99
C LYS A 92 -16.09 8.78 -4.21
N SER A 93 -14.95 8.37 -4.76
CA SER A 93 -13.65 8.84 -4.25
C SER A 93 -13.35 10.25 -4.75
N PHE A 94 -12.61 11.04 -3.96
CA PHE A 94 -12.29 12.43 -4.28
C PHE A 94 -10.77 12.69 -4.32
N ASN A 95 -10.35 13.58 -5.22
CA ASN A 95 -9.08 14.29 -5.14
C ASN A 95 -9.37 15.70 -4.62
N VAL A 96 -8.83 16.02 -3.44
CA VAL A 96 -9.07 17.29 -2.76
C VAL A 96 -7.81 18.15 -2.84
N GLN A 97 -8.00 19.42 -3.20
CA GLN A 97 -6.98 20.45 -3.17
C GLN A 97 -7.53 21.67 -2.42
N LEU A 98 -6.80 22.10 -1.41
CA LEU A 98 -7.10 23.28 -0.61
C LEU A 98 -6.33 24.51 -1.11
N GLU A 99 -6.80 25.69 -0.74
CA GLU A 99 -6.08 26.94 -0.95
C GLU A 99 -4.85 27.04 -0.04
N GLU A 100 -4.97 26.60 1.22
CA GLU A 100 -3.86 26.52 2.17
C GLU A 100 -3.74 25.11 2.76
N ALA A 101 -2.54 24.79 3.27
CA ALA A 101 -2.33 23.49 3.90
C ALA A 101 -2.94 23.48 5.31
N PHE A 102 -3.70 22.43 5.65
CA PHE A 102 -4.16 22.18 7.02
C PHE A 102 -3.17 21.31 7.79
N GLU A 103 -3.21 21.33 9.12
CA GLU A 103 -2.43 20.40 9.95
C GLU A 103 -3.19 19.09 10.10
N PHE A 104 -2.68 18.04 9.46
CA PHE A 104 -3.17 16.67 9.59
C PHE A 104 -2.41 15.96 10.71
N GLU A 105 -3.13 15.42 11.67
CA GLU A 105 -2.58 14.65 12.79
C GLU A 105 -3.15 13.24 12.76
N SER A 106 -2.26 12.25 12.88
CA SER A 106 -2.58 10.84 12.71
C SER A 106 -1.60 9.99 13.53
N SER A 107 -1.80 8.67 13.59
CA SER A 107 -0.87 7.76 14.28
C SER A 107 0.55 7.79 13.67
N GLN A 108 0.71 8.26 12.43
CA GLN A 108 2.00 8.42 11.75
C GLN A 108 2.68 9.77 12.06
N GLY A 109 2.04 10.62 12.87
CA GLY A 109 2.50 11.93 13.32
C GLY A 109 1.72 13.09 12.70
N LYS A 110 2.30 14.29 12.77
CA LYS A 110 1.74 15.53 12.20
C LYS A 110 2.32 15.83 10.82
N LYS A 111 1.48 16.36 9.91
CA LYS A 111 1.88 16.79 8.57
C LYS A 111 1.01 17.92 8.05
N LYS A 112 1.62 18.91 7.39
CA LYS A 112 0.87 19.92 6.63
C LYS A 112 0.44 19.38 5.28
N MET A 113 -0.86 19.30 5.05
CA MET A 113 -1.43 18.73 3.82
C MET A 113 -2.25 19.77 3.07
N LYS A 114 -1.90 20.00 1.80
CA LYS A 114 -2.67 20.88 0.89
C LYS A 114 -3.48 20.10 -0.13
N ARG A 115 -3.05 18.87 -0.45
CA ARG A 115 -3.70 18.00 -1.42
C ARG A 115 -3.69 16.57 -0.90
N PHE A 116 -4.81 15.89 -1.00
CA PHE A 116 -4.99 14.52 -0.51
C PHE A 116 -6.04 13.80 -1.33
N TYR A 117 -6.10 12.49 -1.17
CA TYR A 117 -7.19 11.68 -1.69
C TYR A 117 -8.12 11.30 -0.55
N LEU A 118 -9.41 11.23 -0.86
CA LEU A 118 -10.43 10.67 -0.01
C LEU A 118 -11.01 9.45 -0.73
N LEU A 119 -10.66 8.25 -0.27
CA LEU A 119 -10.98 6.99 -0.92
C LEU A 119 -12.25 6.41 -0.32
N ALA A 120 -13.28 6.19 -1.14
CA ALA A 120 -14.51 5.53 -0.68
C ALA A 120 -14.27 4.05 -0.33
N GLN A 121 -13.21 3.44 -0.88
CA GLN A 121 -12.90 2.02 -0.67
C GLN A 121 -14.06 1.08 -1.06
N ALA A 122 -14.91 1.48 -2.01
CA ALA A 122 -16.11 0.74 -2.41
C ALA A 122 -15.86 -0.67 -2.99
N MET A 123 -14.61 -0.98 -3.36
CA MET A 123 -14.20 -2.32 -3.79
C MET A 123 -13.50 -3.09 -2.66
N ASP A 124 -12.92 -2.42 -1.67
CA ASP A 124 -12.17 -3.04 -0.58
C ASP A 124 -13.15 -3.56 0.49
N THR A 125 -13.40 -4.87 0.51
CA THR A 125 -14.30 -5.49 1.47
C THR A 125 -13.86 -5.17 2.90
N HIS A 126 -14.75 -4.51 3.66
CA HIS A 126 -14.51 -4.02 5.02
C HIS A 126 -13.43 -2.93 5.18
N TYR A 127 -12.98 -2.32 4.08
CA TYR A 127 -12.20 -1.06 4.04
C TYR A 127 -10.78 -1.10 4.62
N PHE A 128 -10.15 -2.27 4.79
CA PHE A 128 -8.86 -2.34 5.49
C PHE A 128 -7.63 -2.61 4.62
N ARG A 129 -7.79 -3.09 3.37
CA ARG A 129 -6.66 -3.58 2.57
C ARG A 129 -5.66 -2.47 2.26
N ASN A 130 -6.15 -1.30 1.86
CA ASN A 130 -5.30 -0.14 1.60
C ASN A 130 -4.56 0.30 2.88
N TYR A 131 -5.27 0.45 4.00
CA TYR A 131 -4.67 0.79 5.30
C TYR A 131 -3.56 -0.18 5.68
N PHE A 132 -3.85 -1.49 5.61
CA PHE A 132 -2.91 -2.56 5.88
C PHE A 132 -1.67 -2.44 4.99
N ALA A 133 -1.85 -2.30 3.68
CA ALA A 133 -0.75 -2.21 2.73
C ALA A 133 0.14 -0.99 2.98
N PHE A 134 -0.44 0.20 3.22
CA PHE A 134 0.34 1.40 3.48
C PHE A 134 1.12 1.30 4.80
N THR A 135 0.55 0.63 5.80
CA THR A 135 1.28 0.30 7.03
C THR A 135 2.46 -0.61 6.73
N MET A 136 2.28 -1.66 5.93
CA MET A 136 3.36 -2.57 5.55
C MET A 136 4.44 -1.89 4.69
N MET A 137 4.08 -0.99 3.78
CA MET A 137 5.05 -0.22 2.99
C MET A 137 5.90 0.69 3.90
N HIS A 138 5.34 1.20 4.99
CA HIS A 138 6.08 1.96 5.99
C HIS A 138 7.06 1.06 6.77
N GLU A 139 6.61 -0.09 7.26
CA GLU A 139 7.44 -1.07 7.99
C GLU A 139 8.61 -1.57 7.13
N LEU A 140 8.36 -1.81 5.84
CA LEU A 140 9.38 -2.22 4.87
C LEU A 140 10.26 -1.06 4.40
N LYS A 141 10.00 0.17 4.85
CA LYS A 141 10.70 1.41 4.48
C LYS A 141 10.63 1.78 2.99
N VAL A 142 9.72 1.16 2.23
CA VAL A 142 9.51 1.45 0.81
C VAL A 142 8.86 2.83 0.64
N ALA A 143 7.78 3.10 1.37
CA ALA A 143 7.12 4.39 1.33
C ALA A 143 6.45 4.72 2.67
N LYS A 144 6.56 5.97 3.11
CA LYS A 144 5.83 6.49 4.27
C LYS A 144 4.65 7.32 3.78
N TYR A 145 3.44 6.86 4.08
CA TYR A 145 2.21 7.59 3.84
C TYR A 145 1.65 8.16 5.14
N TYR A 146 0.98 9.31 5.03
CA TYR A 146 0.08 9.82 6.05
C TYR A 146 -1.35 9.48 5.63
N PHE A 147 -2.09 8.77 6.49
CA PHE A 147 -3.46 8.35 6.22
C PHE A 147 -4.24 8.08 7.51
N GLN A 148 -5.55 8.26 7.45
CA GLN A 148 -6.47 7.96 8.54
C GLN A 148 -7.87 7.71 7.99
N TYR A 149 -8.64 6.85 8.66
CA TYR A 149 -10.06 6.74 8.35
C TYR A 149 -10.82 8.01 8.70
N ALA A 150 -11.87 8.24 7.93
CA ALA A 150 -12.77 9.33 8.14
C ALA A 150 -14.22 8.94 7.85
N GLU A 151 -15.14 9.66 8.47
CA GLU A 151 -16.51 9.75 8.01
C GLU A 151 -16.66 10.98 7.13
N LEU A 152 -17.29 10.82 5.97
CA LEU A 152 -17.59 11.93 5.07
C LEU A 152 -19.07 12.30 5.18
N HIS A 153 -19.38 13.57 5.39
CA HIS A 153 -20.74 14.11 5.33
C HIS A 153 -20.89 15.05 4.14
N LEU A 154 -21.95 14.86 3.36
CA LEU A 154 -22.39 15.77 2.30
C LEU A 154 -23.69 16.44 2.71
N ASN A 155 -23.66 17.76 2.92
CA ASN A 155 -24.83 18.52 3.38
C ASN A 155 -25.47 17.92 4.66
N GLY A 156 -24.64 17.45 5.60
CA GLY A 156 -25.07 16.84 6.86
C GLY A 156 -25.59 15.39 6.74
N VAL A 157 -25.44 14.74 5.58
CA VAL A 157 -25.78 13.33 5.38
C VAL A 157 -24.49 12.53 5.25
N SER A 158 -24.37 11.45 6.02
CA SER A 158 -23.20 10.57 5.95
C SER A 158 -23.13 9.83 4.61
N GLU A 159 -21.95 9.89 4.00
CA GLU A 159 -21.52 9.09 2.84
C GLU A 159 -20.70 7.87 3.28
N GLY A 160 -20.61 7.62 4.59
CA GLY A 160 -19.93 6.45 5.13
C GLY A 160 -18.44 6.63 5.37
N ILE A 161 -17.76 5.49 5.41
CA ILE A 161 -16.34 5.38 5.75
C ILE A 161 -15.48 5.65 4.53
N TYR A 162 -14.48 6.50 4.71
CA TYR A 162 -13.46 6.82 3.73
C TYR A 162 -12.06 6.67 4.32
N LEU A 163 -11.05 6.52 3.46
CA LEU A 163 -9.64 6.64 3.82
C LEU A 163 -9.10 7.97 3.26
N LEU A 164 -8.79 8.91 4.15
CA LEU A 164 -8.01 10.09 3.81
C LEU A 164 -6.55 9.67 3.69
N ILE A 165 -5.91 9.96 2.56
CA ILE A 165 -4.51 9.60 2.34
C ILE A 165 -3.74 10.66 1.57
N GLU A 166 -2.48 10.81 1.93
CA GLU A 166 -1.49 11.53 1.13
C GLU A 166 -1.35 10.97 -0.28
N ARG A 167 -1.22 11.86 -1.26
CA ARG A 167 -1.03 11.43 -2.65
C ARG A 167 0.37 10.84 -2.84
N PRO A 168 0.54 9.74 -3.60
CA PRO A 168 1.87 9.15 -3.87
C PRO A 168 2.84 10.13 -4.54
N TYR A 169 2.32 10.99 -5.42
CA TYR A 169 3.12 12.08 -6.01
C TYR A 169 3.66 13.07 -4.98
N ASP A 170 2.92 13.33 -3.91
CA ASP A 170 3.35 14.29 -2.88
C ASP A 170 4.38 13.64 -1.93
N VAL A 171 4.26 12.34 -1.64
CA VAL A 171 5.34 11.57 -0.97
C VAL A 171 6.65 11.72 -1.74
N ALA A 172 6.64 11.46 -3.04
CA ALA A 172 7.84 11.56 -3.86
C ALA A 172 8.34 13.02 -4.02
N LEU A 173 7.49 13.97 -4.40
CA LEU A 173 7.92 15.33 -4.73
C LEU A 173 8.21 16.19 -3.49
N LYS A 174 7.56 15.95 -2.35
CA LYS A 174 7.68 16.80 -1.17
C LYS A 174 8.49 16.15 -0.06
N ASP A 175 8.27 14.87 0.22
CA ASP A 175 8.97 14.21 1.34
C ASP A 175 10.33 13.68 0.92
N LYS A 176 10.42 13.16 -0.31
CA LYS A 176 11.67 12.68 -0.91
C LYS A 176 12.37 13.76 -1.74
N ASP A 177 11.83 14.98 -1.81
CA ASP A 177 12.30 16.11 -2.63
C ASP A 177 12.68 15.71 -4.08
N ALA A 178 11.94 14.76 -4.65
CA ALA A 178 12.26 14.25 -5.96
C ALA A 178 12.08 15.36 -7.02
N PRO A 179 13.02 15.55 -7.95
CA PRO A 179 12.84 16.51 -9.04
C PRO A 179 11.72 16.06 -9.99
N MET A 180 11.55 14.75 -10.20
CA MET A 180 10.57 14.22 -11.15
C MET A 180 9.97 12.91 -10.64
N VAL A 181 8.69 12.70 -10.97
CA VAL A 181 7.94 11.47 -10.72
C VAL A 181 7.24 11.03 -11.99
N ILE A 182 7.31 9.74 -12.29
CA ILE A 182 6.71 9.06 -13.43
C ILE A 182 5.77 7.98 -12.91
N ARG A 183 4.54 7.92 -13.42
CA ARG A 183 3.66 6.76 -13.28
C ARG A 183 3.66 6.00 -14.61
N ARG A 184 3.86 4.69 -14.56
CA ARG A 184 3.79 3.82 -15.74
C ARG A 184 2.35 3.37 -16.01
N LEU A 185 2.04 3.07 -17.26
CA LEU A 185 0.93 2.18 -17.64
C LEU A 185 1.44 0.75 -17.78
N GLU A 186 0.54 -0.23 -17.74
CA GLU A 186 0.81 -1.63 -18.14
C GLU A 186 1.52 -1.72 -19.51
N SER A 187 1.18 -0.82 -20.44
CA SER A 187 1.77 -0.77 -21.79
C SER A 187 3.24 -0.35 -21.82
N ARG A 188 3.84 -0.01 -20.66
CA ARG A 188 5.21 0.52 -20.45
C ARG A 188 5.40 1.97 -20.89
N ARG A 189 4.32 2.64 -21.26
CA ARG A 189 4.34 4.07 -21.54
C ARG A 189 4.20 4.84 -20.24
N ILE A 190 4.75 6.04 -20.22
CA ILE A 190 4.48 7.00 -19.15
C ILE A 190 2.99 7.35 -19.23
N ASP A 191 2.22 7.01 -18.19
CA ASP A 191 0.83 7.46 -18.02
C ASP A 191 0.83 8.96 -17.75
N LYS A 192 1.58 9.32 -16.70
CA LYS A 192 1.61 10.64 -16.11
C LYS A 192 3.01 10.92 -15.60
N GLU A 193 3.37 12.18 -15.66
CA GLU A 193 4.57 12.69 -15.05
C GLU A 193 4.28 13.97 -14.30
N LYS A 194 5.06 14.20 -13.24
CA LYS A 194 5.05 15.45 -12.50
C LYS A 194 6.47 15.87 -12.21
N LEU A 195 6.71 17.17 -12.39
CA LEU A 195 7.97 17.82 -12.13
C LEU A 195 7.83 18.65 -10.86
N ASN A 196 8.88 18.66 -10.04
CA ASN A 196 9.05 19.70 -9.05
C ASN A 196 9.37 21.03 -9.78
N LYS A 197 9.21 22.16 -9.09
CA LYS A 197 9.47 23.47 -9.72
C LYS A 197 10.96 23.57 -10.07
N LYS A 198 11.26 24.03 -11.29
CA LYS A 198 12.63 24.32 -11.79
C LYS A 198 13.49 23.11 -12.19
N VAL A 199 12.89 22.01 -12.66
CA VAL A 199 13.66 20.93 -13.30
C VAL A 199 14.22 21.39 -14.65
N PRO A 200 15.54 21.26 -14.91
CA PRO A 200 16.11 21.54 -16.23
C PRO A 200 15.55 20.57 -17.29
N ALA A 201 15.24 21.08 -18.49
CA ALA A 201 14.73 20.24 -19.60
C ALA A 201 15.68 19.09 -19.97
N ALA A 202 17.00 19.27 -19.78
CA ALA A 202 17.99 18.22 -19.96
C ALA A 202 17.77 17.05 -18.98
N LEU A 203 17.53 17.35 -17.70
CA LEU A 203 17.27 16.35 -16.67
C LEU A 203 15.97 15.58 -16.96
N GLU A 204 14.92 16.27 -17.40
CA GLU A 204 13.66 15.63 -17.80
C GLU A 204 13.87 14.65 -18.97
N LYS A 205 14.59 15.09 -20.01
CA LYS A 205 14.91 14.25 -21.18
C LYS A 205 15.76 13.04 -20.80
N GLU A 206 16.77 13.22 -19.97
CA GLU A 206 17.62 12.13 -19.48
C GLU A 206 16.85 11.15 -18.61
N THR A 207 15.98 11.64 -17.72
CA THR A 207 15.10 10.81 -16.90
C THR A 207 14.19 9.93 -17.77
N LYS A 208 13.55 10.51 -18.78
CA LYS A 208 12.70 9.76 -19.73
C LYS A 208 13.50 8.70 -20.48
N LYS A 209 14.72 9.04 -20.91
CA LYS A 209 15.62 8.09 -21.59
C LYS A 209 16.04 6.95 -20.66
N ALA A 210 16.40 7.25 -19.40
CA ALA A 210 16.76 6.26 -18.40
C ALA A 210 15.60 5.31 -18.09
N PHE A 211 14.39 5.85 -17.90
CA PHE A 211 13.19 5.05 -17.67
C PHE A 211 12.89 4.13 -18.86
N ALA A 212 12.98 4.65 -20.09
CA ALA A 212 12.76 3.87 -21.31
C ALA A 212 13.83 2.78 -21.54
N ALA A 213 15.02 2.90 -20.94
CA ALA A 213 16.09 1.92 -21.06
C ALA A 213 15.85 0.65 -20.20
N ILE A 214 15.07 0.75 -19.12
CA ILE A 214 14.82 -0.39 -18.21
C ILE A 214 14.25 -1.61 -18.96
N PRO A 215 13.19 -1.49 -19.77
CA PRO A 215 12.69 -2.63 -20.56
C PRO A 215 13.68 -3.14 -21.59
N ASP A 216 14.60 -2.31 -22.09
CA ASP A 216 15.58 -2.73 -23.09
C ASP A 216 16.73 -3.51 -22.43
N PHE A 217 17.13 -3.14 -21.21
CA PHE A 217 18.03 -3.99 -20.40
C PHE A 217 17.42 -5.38 -20.21
N CYS A 218 16.14 -5.44 -19.78
CA CYS A 218 15.42 -6.69 -19.55
C CYS A 218 15.35 -7.61 -20.79
N LYS A 219 15.43 -7.06 -22.00
CA LYS A 219 15.40 -7.84 -23.26
C LYS A 219 16.78 -8.26 -23.77
N THR A 220 17.82 -7.50 -23.45
CA THR A 220 19.12 -7.57 -24.15
C THR A 220 20.27 -7.99 -23.26
N LEU A 221 20.12 -7.86 -21.94
CA LEU A 221 21.13 -8.23 -20.95
C LEU A 221 20.65 -9.43 -20.14
N HIS A 222 21.60 -10.17 -19.60
CA HIS A 222 21.37 -11.32 -18.73
C HIS A 222 22.40 -11.37 -17.59
N GLY A 223 22.10 -12.16 -16.57
CA GLY A 223 22.94 -12.44 -15.42
C GLY A 223 23.39 -11.17 -14.69
N GLN A 224 24.67 -11.13 -14.32
CA GLN A 224 25.24 -10.02 -13.56
C GLN A 224 25.16 -8.69 -14.33
N ALA A 225 25.30 -8.70 -15.66
CA ALA A 225 25.22 -7.48 -16.47
C ALA A 225 23.82 -6.84 -16.45
N LEU A 226 22.77 -7.67 -16.44
CA LEU A 226 21.40 -7.21 -16.28
C LEU A 226 21.19 -6.62 -14.89
N TYR A 227 21.60 -7.33 -13.84
CA TYR A 227 21.51 -6.85 -12.46
C TYR A 227 22.22 -5.52 -12.27
N ASP A 228 23.48 -5.40 -12.70
CA ASP A 228 24.27 -4.18 -12.54
C ASP A 228 23.66 -2.99 -13.28
N SER A 229 23.09 -3.25 -14.46
CA SER A 229 22.43 -2.21 -15.26
C SER A 229 21.14 -1.75 -14.60
N LEU A 230 20.29 -2.67 -14.14
CA LEU A 230 19.06 -2.33 -13.43
C LEU A 230 19.37 -1.62 -12.11
N ASN A 231 20.27 -2.15 -11.29
CA ASN A 231 20.64 -1.58 -9.99
C ASN A 231 21.31 -0.20 -10.09
N ARG A 232 21.88 0.14 -11.26
CA ARG A 232 22.36 1.49 -11.52
C ARG A 232 21.23 2.50 -11.63
N TYR A 233 20.12 2.11 -12.24
CA TYR A 233 19.00 3.00 -12.56
C TYR A 233 17.81 2.86 -11.63
N LEU A 234 17.67 1.78 -10.88
CA LEU A 234 16.52 1.50 -10.03
C LEU A 234 17.01 1.00 -8.67
N ASP A 235 16.37 1.47 -7.61
CA ASP A 235 16.51 0.90 -6.28
C ASP A 235 15.87 -0.49 -6.21
N LEU A 236 16.67 -1.51 -6.52
CA LEU A 236 16.19 -2.88 -6.58
C LEU A 236 15.79 -3.43 -5.20
N GLU A 237 16.34 -2.92 -4.10
CA GLU A 237 15.96 -3.41 -2.76
C GLU A 237 14.53 -2.98 -2.39
N ASP A 238 14.17 -1.73 -2.67
CA ASP A 238 12.80 -1.25 -2.50
C ASP A 238 11.84 -1.97 -3.46
N TYR A 239 12.25 -2.16 -4.72
CA TYR A 239 11.45 -2.87 -5.72
C TYR A 239 11.21 -4.34 -5.32
N PHE A 240 12.25 -5.05 -4.87
CA PHE A 240 12.12 -6.43 -4.38
C PHE A 240 11.26 -6.50 -3.12
N SER A 241 11.34 -5.51 -2.22
CA SER A 241 10.47 -5.45 -1.04
C SER A 241 9.00 -5.34 -1.41
N TRP A 242 8.68 -4.47 -2.36
CA TRP A 242 7.34 -4.32 -2.88
C TRP A 242 6.84 -5.58 -3.60
N LEU A 243 7.65 -6.20 -4.46
CA LEU A 243 7.29 -7.46 -5.13
C LEU A 243 7.02 -8.61 -4.14
N ALA A 244 7.89 -8.76 -3.14
CA ALA A 244 7.73 -9.77 -2.10
C ALA A 244 6.43 -9.57 -1.31
N PHE A 245 6.10 -8.33 -0.98
CA PHE A 245 4.82 -8.00 -0.35
C PHE A 245 3.64 -8.36 -1.25
N ASN A 246 3.66 -7.98 -2.53
CA ASN A 246 2.58 -8.32 -3.46
C ASN A 246 2.39 -9.84 -3.63
N TYR A 247 3.47 -10.62 -3.58
CA TYR A 247 3.39 -12.08 -3.61
C TYR A 247 2.90 -12.73 -2.33
N TRP A 248 3.28 -12.17 -1.17
CA TRP A 248 2.80 -12.65 0.12
C TRP A 248 1.32 -12.31 0.34
N ALA A 249 0.96 -11.05 0.11
CA ALA A 249 -0.41 -10.54 0.31
C ALA A 249 -1.36 -10.86 -0.86
N LYS A 250 -0.85 -11.45 -1.96
CA LYS A 250 -1.58 -11.72 -3.20
C LYS A 250 -2.30 -10.48 -3.73
N ASN A 251 -1.52 -9.48 -4.14
CA ASN A 251 -2.07 -8.28 -4.78
C ASN A 251 -2.42 -8.59 -6.24
N GLY A 252 -3.69 -8.59 -6.59
CA GLY A 252 -4.21 -8.97 -7.89
C GLY A 252 -3.78 -8.06 -9.04
N ASP A 253 -3.66 -6.77 -8.77
CA ASP A 253 -3.51 -5.75 -9.81
C ASP A 253 -2.53 -4.66 -9.35
N TYR A 254 -1.23 -4.97 -9.39
CA TYR A 254 -0.18 -4.03 -8.94
C TYR A 254 0.69 -3.51 -10.08
N THR A 255 0.45 -3.95 -11.31
CA THR A 255 1.35 -3.77 -12.45
C THR A 255 1.62 -2.29 -12.72
N ASP A 256 0.59 -1.45 -12.77
CA ASP A 256 0.70 -0.01 -12.98
C ASP A 256 0.51 0.83 -11.70
N GLU A 257 0.35 0.16 -10.56
CA GLU A 257 0.12 0.79 -9.25
C GLU A 257 1.42 1.12 -8.50
N VAL A 258 2.35 1.72 -9.26
CA VAL A 258 3.62 2.22 -8.75
C VAL A 258 4.08 3.49 -9.48
N CYS A 259 4.54 4.46 -8.70
CA CYS A 259 5.24 5.64 -9.20
C CYS A 259 6.75 5.46 -9.04
N TYR A 260 7.52 5.89 -10.04
CA TYR A 260 8.97 5.99 -10.01
C TYR A 260 9.37 7.44 -9.77
N TYR A 261 10.26 7.70 -8.83
CA TYR A 261 10.77 9.04 -8.57
C TYR A 261 12.28 9.07 -8.73
N VAL A 262 12.80 10.18 -9.25
CA VAL A 262 14.26 10.39 -9.32
C VAL A 262 14.76 10.68 -7.91
N GLN A 263 15.71 9.89 -7.40
CA GLN A 263 16.31 10.13 -6.10
C GLN A 263 17.20 11.39 -6.16
N PRO A 264 16.98 12.41 -5.32
CA PRO A 264 17.70 13.68 -5.41
C PRO A 264 19.18 13.58 -5.04
N ASP A 265 19.54 12.61 -4.19
CA ASP A 265 20.90 12.47 -3.64
C ASP A 265 21.85 11.64 -4.54
N HIS A 266 21.37 11.20 -5.71
CA HIS A 266 22.18 10.43 -6.65
C HIS A 266 22.73 11.30 -7.79
N THR A 267 24.03 11.17 -8.07
CA THR A 267 24.72 11.90 -9.15
C THR A 267 24.24 11.52 -10.55
N ASN A 268 23.76 10.29 -10.70
CA ASN A 268 23.13 9.79 -11.93
C ASN A 268 21.65 9.53 -11.67
N ILE A 269 20.85 9.43 -12.73
CA ILE A 269 19.44 9.05 -12.62
C ILE A 269 19.33 7.66 -11.97
N ARG A 270 18.83 7.64 -10.75
CA ARG A 270 18.40 6.44 -10.04
C ARG A 270 16.97 6.64 -9.57
N PHE A 271 16.12 5.66 -9.86
CA PHE A 271 14.72 5.66 -9.51
C PHE A 271 14.52 4.98 -8.17
N GLY A 272 13.81 5.62 -7.26
CA GLY A 272 13.10 4.94 -6.18
C GLY A 272 11.65 4.69 -6.58
N ILE A 273 10.90 3.96 -5.75
CA ILE A 273 9.48 3.69 -5.98
C ILE A 273 8.57 4.22 -4.87
N VAL A 274 7.34 4.53 -5.25
CA VAL A 274 6.23 4.87 -4.35
C VAL A 274 5.00 4.09 -4.83
N PRO A 275 4.70 2.92 -4.23
CA PRO A 275 3.60 2.05 -4.65
C PRO A 275 2.26 2.54 -4.10
N TRP A 276 1.18 2.37 -4.84
CA TRP A 276 -0.15 2.90 -4.51
C TRP A 276 -1.23 1.86 -4.86
N ASP A 277 -2.52 2.17 -4.63
CA ASP A 277 -3.71 1.32 -4.89
C ASP A 277 -3.58 -0.16 -4.50
N PHE A 278 -3.93 -0.48 -3.26
CA PHE A 278 -3.89 -1.85 -2.72
C PHE A 278 -5.27 -2.38 -2.37
N ASP A 279 -6.30 -2.05 -3.15
CA ASP A 279 -7.67 -2.57 -2.92
C ASP A 279 -7.85 -4.01 -3.39
N ASP A 280 -7.02 -4.49 -4.31
CA ASP A 280 -7.00 -5.88 -4.80
C ASP A 280 -6.02 -6.81 -4.06
N LEU A 281 -5.78 -6.57 -2.76
CA LEU A 281 -5.11 -7.57 -1.91
C LEU A 281 -5.99 -8.80 -1.67
N LEU A 282 -5.32 -9.91 -1.34
CA LEU A 282 -5.91 -11.20 -0.95
C LEU A 282 -6.75 -11.85 -2.06
N THR A 283 -6.42 -11.55 -3.32
CA THR A 283 -7.08 -12.16 -4.47
C THR A 283 -6.62 -13.60 -4.65
N GLN A 284 -7.46 -14.41 -5.29
CA GLN A 284 -7.11 -15.80 -5.57
C GLN A 284 -6.18 -15.93 -6.78
N GLN A 285 -6.27 -14.99 -7.71
CA GLN A 285 -5.51 -14.96 -8.95
C GLN A 285 -5.06 -13.53 -9.27
N PRO A 286 -3.93 -13.35 -9.97
CA PRO A 286 -3.56 -12.06 -10.53
C PRO A 286 -4.54 -11.66 -11.63
N HIS A 287 -4.51 -10.38 -12.02
CA HIS A 287 -5.37 -9.80 -13.04
C HIS A 287 -5.34 -10.59 -14.35
N GLU A 288 -4.17 -11.05 -14.78
CA GLU A 288 -4.03 -11.83 -16.01
C GLU A 288 -4.43 -13.32 -15.90
N GLY A 289 -4.77 -13.78 -14.69
CA GLY A 289 -5.13 -15.17 -14.38
C GLY A 289 -3.95 -16.10 -14.12
N LEU A 290 -4.20 -17.16 -13.34
CA LEU A 290 -3.17 -18.12 -12.93
C LEU A 290 -2.57 -18.91 -14.09
N ASP A 291 -3.36 -19.25 -15.12
CA ASP A 291 -2.87 -20.03 -16.26
C ASP A 291 -1.78 -19.28 -17.03
N LEU A 292 -2.01 -18.00 -17.34
CA LEU A 292 -1.04 -17.17 -18.06
C LEU A 292 0.19 -16.89 -17.20
N ARG A 293 -0.02 -16.58 -15.91
CA ARG A 293 1.04 -16.38 -14.95
C ARG A 293 1.93 -17.62 -14.83
N ASN A 294 1.35 -18.80 -14.59
CA ASN A 294 2.10 -20.04 -14.40
C ASN A 294 2.80 -20.49 -15.69
N LYS A 295 2.19 -20.25 -16.86
CA LYS A 295 2.85 -20.50 -18.14
C LYS A 295 4.15 -19.69 -18.31
N ARG A 296 4.21 -18.48 -17.75
CA ARG A 296 5.38 -17.60 -17.84
C ARG A 296 6.38 -17.86 -16.71
N PHE A 297 5.89 -18.01 -15.48
CA PHE A 297 6.72 -17.99 -14.28
C PHE A 297 6.95 -19.34 -13.64
N GLY A 298 6.16 -20.36 -13.98
CA GLY A 298 6.17 -21.63 -13.26
C GLY A 298 6.03 -21.40 -11.76
N ASP A 299 7.01 -21.85 -11.00
CA ASP A 299 7.05 -21.75 -9.54
C ASP A 299 7.70 -20.45 -9.01
N ALA A 300 8.08 -19.51 -9.88
CA ALA A 300 8.74 -18.28 -9.44
C ALA A 300 7.88 -17.51 -8.44
N MET A 301 8.45 -16.95 -7.38
CA MET A 301 7.69 -16.34 -6.27
C MET A 301 7.31 -14.88 -6.56
N ILE A 302 6.71 -14.61 -7.73
CA ILE A 302 6.21 -13.30 -8.18
C ILE A 302 4.76 -13.44 -8.63
N TYR A 303 3.88 -12.53 -8.21
CA TYR A 303 2.43 -12.78 -8.28
C TYR A 303 1.81 -12.43 -9.64
N SER A 304 2.22 -11.35 -10.28
CA SER A 304 1.81 -10.99 -11.64
C SER A 304 2.99 -11.05 -12.61
N SER A 305 2.68 -11.53 -13.81
CA SER A 305 3.55 -11.67 -14.95
C SER A 305 3.32 -10.60 -16.01
N GLU A 306 2.59 -9.52 -15.73
CA GLU A 306 2.25 -8.51 -16.73
C GLU A 306 3.42 -7.58 -17.07
N ASP A 307 4.24 -7.22 -16.08
CA ASP A 307 5.38 -6.31 -16.24
C ASP A 307 6.65 -7.01 -16.76
N PHE A 308 7.46 -6.27 -17.52
CA PHE A 308 8.71 -6.81 -18.11
C PHE A 308 9.84 -6.94 -17.11
N LEU A 309 9.95 -6.02 -16.15
CA LEU A 309 10.96 -6.11 -15.10
C LEU A 309 10.66 -7.30 -14.20
N ASP A 310 9.39 -7.50 -13.84
CA ASP A 310 8.96 -8.68 -13.07
C ASP A 310 9.27 -9.99 -13.80
N ARG A 311 9.04 -10.03 -15.12
CA ARG A 311 9.44 -11.19 -15.94
C ARG A 311 10.94 -11.41 -15.95
N ALA A 312 11.71 -10.36 -16.16
CA ALA A 312 13.17 -10.46 -16.14
C ALA A 312 13.68 -10.96 -14.78
N ILE A 313 13.08 -10.51 -13.68
CA ILE A 313 13.42 -10.98 -12.34
C ILE A 313 13.06 -12.47 -12.16
N ALA A 314 11.92 -12.94 -12.69
CA ALA A 314 11.53 -14.35 -12.61
C ALA A 314 12.40 -15.27 -13.49
N GLU A 315 12.76 -14.82 -14.69
CA GLU A 315 13.39 -15.64 -15.73
C GLU A 315 14.93 -15.64 -15.64
N ASP A 316 15.55 -14.55 -15.18
CA ASP A 316 17.00 -14.44 -15.07
C ASP A 316 17.50 -15.01 -13.73
N SER A 317 18.34 -16.04 -13.77
CA SER A 317 18.76 -16.76 -12.56
C SER A 317 19.53 -15.91 -11.56
N VAL A 318 20.28 -14.90 -12.01
CA VAL A 318 21.02 -14.00 -11.10
C VAL A 318 20.05 -13.02 -10.43
N LEU A 319 19.17 -12.38 -11.21
CA LEU A 319 18.14 -11.50 -10.63
C LEU A 319 17.23 -12.25 -9.67
N TYR A 320 16.75 -13.44 -10.06
CA TYR A 320 15.84 -14.22 -9.24
C TYR A 320 16.50 -14.64 -7.93
N ALA A 321 17.75 -15.09 -7.96
CA ALA A 321 18.50 -15.42 -6.74
C ALA A 321 18.64 -14.20 -5.80
N ARG A 322 18.93 -13.01 -6.35
CA ARG A 322 19.00 -11.76 -5.57
C ARG A 322 17.64 -11.40 -4.95
N TYR A 323 16.56 -11.57 -5.71
CA TYR A 323 15.20 -11.36 -5.23
C TYR A 323 14.86 -12.33 -4.09
N LEU A 324 15.13 -13.63 -4.25
CA LEU A 324 14.87 -14.63 -3.21
C LEU A 324 15.70 -14.38 -1.94
N ASP A 325 16.98 -14.03 -2.09
CA ASP A 325 17.83 -13.64 -0.97
C ASP A 325 17.28 -12.42 -0.22
N HIS A 326 16.75 -11.45 -0.96
CA HIS A 326 16.09 -10.30 -0.37
C HIS A 326 14.78 -10.69 0.32
N PHE A 327 13.96 -11.53 -0.32
CA PHE A 327 12.69 -12.01 0.22
C PHE A 327 12.90 -12.76 1.54
N ARG A 328 13.89 -13.66 1.62
CA ARG A 328 14.28 -14.36 2.87
C ARG A 328 14.61 -13.38 4.00
N LYS A 329 15.27 -12.26 3.70
CA LYS A 329 15.66 -11.26 4.71
C LYS A 329 14.48 -10.44 5.22
N ILE A 330 13.52 -10.12 4.37
CA ILE A 330 12.40 -9.24 4.73
C ILE A 330 11.16 -9.99 5.22
N LEU A 331 10.98 -11.26 4.82
CA LEU A 331 9.81 -12.05 5.21
C LEU A 331 9.60 -12.05 6.73
N PRO A 332 10.61 -12.35 7.58
CA PRO A 332 10.42 -12.32 9.04
C PRO A 332 10.04 -10.95 9.62
N LYS A 333 10.41 -9.85 8.93
CA LYS A 333 10.01 -8.49 9.33
C LYS A 333 8.56 -8.22 8.96
N MET A 334 8.16 -8.65 7.76
CA MET A 334 6.81 -8.51 7.22
C MET A 334 5.79 -9.38 7.97
N THR A 335 6.22 -10.55 8.44
CA THR A 335 5.33 -11.58 8.99
C THR A 335 5.54 -11.83 10.47
N ASN A 336 6.12 -10.86 11.19
CA ASN A 336 6.25 -10.96 12.64
C ASN A 336 4.83 -11.05 13.26
N PRO A 337 4.46 -12.15 13.94
CA PRO A 337 3.07 -12.35 14.39
C PRO A 337 2.61 -11.29 15.40
N VAL A 338 3.50 -10.85 16.29
CA VAL A 338 3.21 -9.78 17.26
C VAL A 338 2.89 -8.49 16.51
N ARG A 339 3.74 -8.12 15.54
CA ARG A 339 3.53 -6.91 14.76
C ARG A 339 2.28 -6.98 13.90
N LEU A 340 2.01 -8.12 13.26
CA LEU A 340 0.77 -8.31 12.50
C LEU A 340 -0.45 -8.18 13.41
N GLN A 341 -0.42 -8.77 14.60
CA GLN A 341 -1.50 -8.63 15.57
C GLN A 341 -1.72 -7.17 15.97
N GLU A 342 -0.66 -6.40 16.21
CA GLU A 342 -0.75 -4.96 16.48
C GLU A 342 -1.40 -4.21 15.32
N ILE A 343 -1.00 -4.47 14.07
CA ILE A 343 -1.55 -3.82 12.88
C ILE A 343 -3.04 -4.12 12.72
N PHE A 344 -3.44 -5.38 12.80
CA PHE A 344 -4.85 -5.77 12.70
C PHE A 344 -5.69 -5.24 13.88
N THR A 345 -5.09 -5.14 15.07
CA THR A 345 -5.74 -4.53 16.23
C THR A 345 -5.95 -3.04 16.01
N GLN A 346 -4.95 -2.32 15.50
CA GLN A 346 -5.09 -0.89 15.18
C GLN A 346 -6.16 -0.65 14.11
N ILE A 347 -6.16 -1.44 13.04
CA ILE A 347 -7.20 -1.38 11.99
C ILE A 347 -8.60 -1.54 12.62
N TYR A 348 -8.76 -2.53 13.48
CA TYR A 348 -10.04 -2.75 14.17
C TYR A 348 -10.41 -1.58 15.08
N GLN A 349 -9.47 -1.05 15.86
CA GLN A 349 -9.70 0.08 16.76
C GLN A 349 -10.06 1.37 16.00
N ASP A 350 -9.50 1.60 14.83
CA ASP A 350 -9.83 2.78 14.03
C ASP A 350 -11.18 2.62 13.29
N LEU A 351 -11.52 1.41 12.85
CA LEU A 351 -12.77 1.13 12.12
C LEU A 351 -13.98 0.96 13.04
N GLU A 352 -13.84 0.29 14.19
CA GLU A 352 -14.97 -0.08 15.05
C GLU A 352 -15.87 1.11 15.43
N PRO A 353 -15.34 2.28 15.83
CA PRO A 353 -16.16 3.44 16.15
C PRO A 353 -16.98 3.96 14.96
N LEU A 354 -16.45 3.84 13.74
CA LEU A 354 -17.14 4.23 12.50
C LEU A 354 -18.23 3.22 12.14
N TYR A 355 -18.00 1.93 12.37
CA TYR A 355 -18.98 0.87 12.19
C TYR A 355 -20.13 0.92 13.21
N ALA A 356 -19.91 1.52 14.37
CA ALA A 356 -20.95 1.72 15.38
C ALA A 356 -22.03 2.76 14.96
N LEU A 357 -21.81 3.48 13.86
CA LEU A 357 -22.74 4.46 13.31
C LEU A 357 -23.62 3.80 12.23
N PRO A 358 -24.96 3.72 12.42
CA PRO A 358 -25.85 3.05 11.47
C PRO A 358 -25.71 3.51 10.02
N ALA A 359 -25.63 4.82 9.81
CA ALA A 359 -25.52 5.41 8.48
C ALA A 359 -24.28 4.89 7.70
N ASN A 360 -23.18 4.59 8.40
CA ASN A 360 -21.93 4.18 7.78
C ASN A 360 -21.96 2.77 7.18
N TYR A 361 -22.69 1.84 7.80
CA TYR A 361 -22.85 0.50 7.23
C TYR A 361 -24.08 0.43 6.32
N GLU A 362 -25.12 1.24 6.53
CA GLU A 362 -26.29 1.30 5.64
C GLU A 362 -25.89 1.75 4.23
N ILE A 363 -25.05 2.79 4.12
CA ILE A 363 -24.58 3.30 2.81
C ILE A 363 -23.65 2.31 2.09
N SER A 364 -23.04 1.37 2.82
CA SER A 364 -22.19 0.31 2.23
C SER A 364 -22.98 -0.69 1.39
N ALA A 365 -24.30 -0.70 1.49
CA ALA A 365 -25.16 -1.51 0.62
C ALA A 365 -24.99 -1.18 -0.87
N HIS A 366 -24.36 -0.04 -1.19
CA HIS A 366 -24.05 0.38 -2.56
C HIS A 366 -22.62 0.05 -3.03
N ASP A 367 -21.81 -0.59 -2.19
CA ASP A 367 -20.46 -1.01 -2.54
C ASP A 367 -20.45 -2.37 -3.24
N ARG A 368 -19.26 -2.84 -3.63
CA ARG A 368 -19.08 -4.17 -4.23
C ARG A 368 -19.61 -5.28 -3.33
N GLU A 369 -19.31 -5.16 -2.03
CA GLU A 369 -19.77 -6.06 -0.99
C GLU A 369 -20.25 -5.23 0.21
N PRO A 370 -21.54 -5.32 0.60
CA PRO A 370 -22.02 -4.67 1.80
C PRO A 370 -21.23 -5.15 3.02
N THR A 371 -21.06 -4.26 4.00
CA THR A 371 -20.31 -4.56 5.21
C THR A 371 -21.17 -4.44 6.46
N ASP A 372 -20.78 -5.16 7.51
CA ASP A 372 -21.35 -5.01 8.85
C ASP A 372 -20.25 -5.22 9.91
N PRO A 373 -20.44 -4.71 11.15
CA PRO A 373 -19.41 -4.75 12.19
C PRO A 373 -18.96 -6.18 12.56
N LYS A 374 -19.88 -7.15 12.52
CA LYS A 374 -19.58 -8.54 12.86
C LYS A 374 -18.79 -9.19 11.72
N ALA A 375 -19.23 -9.02 10.48
CA ALA A 375 -18.53 -9.53 9.30
C ALA A 375 -17.11 -8.96 9.20
N MET A 376 -16.93 -7.66 9.46
CA MET A 376 -15.60 -7.02 9.50
C MET A 376 -14.68 -7.72 10.50
N LYS A 377 -15.13 -7.90 11.74
CA LYS A 377 -14.32 -8.57 12.79
C LYS A 377 -13.94 -10.01 12.42
N GLU A 378 -14.90 -10.77 11.89
CA GLU A 378 -14.65 -12.14 11.42
C GLU A 378 -13.67 -12.16 10.24
N ASN A 379 -13.77 -11.21 9.32
CA ASN A 379 -12.91 -11.11 8.16
C ASN A 379 -11.46 -10.80 8.56
N LEU A 380 -11.23 -9.81 9.43
CA LEU A 380 -9.89 -9.51 9.95
C LEU A 380 -9.23 -10.75 10.58
N GLY A 381 -10.00 -11.51 11.37
CA GLY A 381 -9.51 -12.77 11.94
C GLY A 381 -9.15 -13.82 10.88
N LYS A 382 -10.01 -14.03 9.87
CA LYS A 382 -9.75 -14.95 8.74
C LYS A 382 -8.50 -14.55 7.96
N VAL A 383 -8.33 -13.26 7.69
CA VAL A 383 -7.19 -12.72 6.94
C VAL A 383 -5.90 -12.85 7.73
N TYR A 384 -5.90 -12.52 9.02
CA TYR A 384 -4.75 -12.73 9.90
C TYR A 384 -4.29 -14.19 9.90
N SER A 385 -5.21 -15.14 10.11
CA SER A 385 -4.89 -16.57 10.07
C SER A 385 -4.41 -17.02 8.69
N TYR A 386 -5.00 -16.48 7.61
CA TYR A 386 -4.58 -16.75 6.24
C TYR A 386 -3.14 -16.30 5.98
N LEU A 387 -2.78 -15.08 6.37
CA LEU A 387 -1.44 -14.53 6.18
C LEU A 387 -0.37 -15.29 6.98
N ASN A 388 -0.69 -15.75 8.19
CA ASN A 388 0.20 -16.61 8.97
C ASN A 388 0.44 -17.96 8.26
N LYS A 389 -0.63 -18.63 7.80
CA LYS A 389 -0.49 -19.86 7.02
C LYS A 389 0.31 -19.64 5.72
N ARG A 390 0.07 -18.53 5.05
CA ARG A 390 0.77 -18.14 3.83
C ARG A 390 2.27 -17.91 4.10
N THR A 391 2.60 -17.35 5.25
CA THR A 391 3.99 -17.17 5.69
C THR A 391 4.70 -18.51 5.83
N GLU A 392 4.09 -19.49 6.51
CA GLU A 392 4.65 -20.84 6.66
C GLU A 392 4.86 -21.56 5.32
N GLU A 393 3.96 -21.33 4.36
CA GLU A 393 4.10 -21.85 3.00
C GLU A 393 5.29 -21.22 2.27
N ILE A 394 5.39 -19.89 2.29
CA ILE A 394 6.47 -19.15 1.63
C ILE A 394 7.83 -19.49 2.24
N THR A 395 7.92 -19.58 3.57
CA THR A 395 9.16 -19.98 4.25
C THR A 395 9.66 -21.33 3.75
N ARG A 396 8.77 -22.33 3.65
CA ARG A 396 9.14 -23.66 3.11
C ARG A 396 9.56 -23.59 1.64
N GLN A 397 8.90 -22.78 0.82
CA GLN A 397 9.30 -22.60 -0.58
C GLN A 397 10.69 -21.94 -0.70
N LEU A 398 11.00 -20.97 0.16
CA LEU A 398 12.29 -20.28 0.20
C LEU A 398 13.44 -21.16 0.73
N GLU A 399 13.15 -22.25 1.44
CA GLU A 399 14.14 -23.24 1.89
C GLU A 399 14.53 -24.24 0.80
N VAL A 400 13.65 -24.45 -0.19
CA VAL A 400 13.86 -25.39 -1.30
C VAL A 400 14.51 -24.72 -2.51
N ASN A 401 14.16 -23.46 -2.77
CA ASN A 401 14.89 -22.59 -3.69
C ASN A 401 16.14 -22.05 -3.01
#